data_AF-A0A3P8D7J8-F1
#
_entry.id   AF-A0A3P8D7J8-F1
#
_cell.length_a   1.000
_cell.length_b   1.000
_cell.length_c   1.000
_cell.angle_alpha   90.00
_cell.angle_beta   90.00
_cell.angle_gamma   90.00
#
_symmetry.space_group_name_H-M   'P 1'
#
loop_
_entity.id
_entity.type
_entity.pdbx_description
1 polymer ?
#
loop_
_entity_poly.entity_id
_entity_poly.type
_entity_poly.pdbx_seq_one_letter_code
_entity_poly.pdbx_strand_id
1 'polypeptide(L)'
;MDPMWEIQQKKTFTAWCNSYLRKVKCSIENIEEDFTDGLKLIQLLETLSEEPLPKPDRGKMRFHKLANVNKALEYIESKGVQLVSIGAEGIEPF
;
A
#
# COMPACT_ATOMS: atom_id res chain seq x y z
N MET A 1 4.78 15.96 -17.44
CA MET A 1 5.72 16.18 -16.33
C MET A 1 4.90 16.55 -15.13
N ASP A 2 5.06 15.82 -14.03
CA ASP A 2 4.29 16.06 -12.81
C ASP A 2 4.64 17.44 -12.23
N PRO A 3 3.66 18.15 -11.66
CA PRO A 3 3.93 19.38 -10.93
C PRO A 3 4.92 19.15 -9.78
N MET A 4 5.70 20.18 -9.43
CA MET A 4 6.70 20.07 -8.36
C MET A 4 6.08 19.70 -7.00
N TRP A 5 4.85 20.15 -6.72
CA TRP A 5 4.18 19.79 -5.46
C TRP A 5 3.91 18.27 -5.38
N GLU A 6 3.60 17.64 -6.51
CA GLU A 6 3.32 16.21 -6.58
C GLU A 6 4.61 15.40 -6.40
N ILE A 7 5.70 15.82 -7.06
CA ILE A 7 7.03 15.22 -6.87
C ILE A 7 7.46 15.30 -5.40
N GLN A 8 7.24 16.45 -4.75
CA GLN A 8 7.58 16.63 -3.35
C GLN A 8 6.71 15.74 -2.44
N GLN A 9 5.41 15.63 -2.74
CA GLN A 9 4.50 14.76 -2.02
C GLN A 9 4.93 13.29 -2.13
N LYS A 10 5.18 12.79 -3.36
CA LYS A 10 5.69 11.44 -3.61
C LYS A 10 6.94 11.15 -2.80
N LYS A 11 7.95 12.04 -2.85
CA LYS A 11 9.19 11.89 -2.06
C LYS A 11 8.95 11.79 -0.56
N THR A 12 8.11 12.68 -0.01
CA THR A 12 7.80 12.69 1.42
C THR A 12 7.10 11.40 1.84
N PHE A 13 6.09 10.94 1.10
CA PHE A 13 5.38 9.71 1.42
C PHE A 13 6.27 8.47 1.25
N THR A 14 7.10 8.40 0.22
CA THR A 14 8.06 7.30 0.03
C THR A 14 9.02 7.21 1.21
N ALA A 15 9.58 8.35 1.66
CA ALA A 15 10.47 8.38 2.81
C ALA A 15 9.77 7.96 4.11
N TRP A 16 8.54 8.43 4.31
CA TRP A 16 7.72 8.06 5.46
C TRP A 16 7.43 6.56 5.49
N CYS A 17 6.97 5.96 4.39
CA CYS A 17 6.76 4.51 4.28
C CYS A 17 8.04 3.71 4.61
N ASN A 18 9.18 4.13 4.05
CA ASN A 18 10.47 3.48 4.28
C ASN A 18 10.98 3.58 5.72
N SER A 19 10.52 4.55 6.51
CA SER A 19 10.85 4.60 7.95
C SER A 19 10.22 3.43 8.74
N TYR A 20 9.08 2.91 8.27
CA TYR A 20 8.42 1.74 8.85
C TYR A 20 8.92 0.45 8.22
N LEU A 21 8.92 0.36 6.88
CA LEU A 21 9.27 -0.86 6.14
C LEU A 21 10.69 -1.38 6.43
N ARG A 22 11.62 -0.49 6.81
CA ARG A 22 12.97 -0.88 7.23
C ARG A 22 12.97 -1.84 8.42
N LYS A 23 11.99 -1.74 9.33
CA LYS A 23 11.84 -2.65 10.48
C LYS A 23 11.64 -4.11 10.05
N VAL A 24 11.05 -4.33 8.88
CA VAL A 24 10.78 -5.65 8.28
C VAL A 24 11.66 -5.96 7.07
N LYS A 25 12.78 -5.25 6.91
CA LYS A 25 13.74 -5.41 5.79
C LYS A 25 13.08 -5.25 4.41
N CYS A 26 12.08 -4.38 4.31
CA CYS A 26 11.38 -4.03 3.07
C CYS A 26 11.65 -2.56 2.71
N SER A 27 11.44 -2.20 1.45
CA SER A 27 11.51 -0.82 0.98
C SER A 27 10.67 -0.62 -0.29
N ILE A 28 10.32 0.63 -0.53
CA ILE A 28 9.73 1.12 -1.78
C ILE A 28 10.59 2.22 -2.40
N GLU A 29 10.60 2.26 -3.72
CA GLU A 29 11.27 3.27 -4.54
C GLU A 29 10.23 4.12 -5.27
N ASN A 30 9.23 3.47 -5.88
CA ASN A 30 8.15 4.12 -6.60
C ASN A 30 6.81 3.79 -5.94
N ILE A 31 6.24 4.77 -5.22
CA ILE A 31 4.99 4.59 -4.48
C ILE A 31 3.80 4.22 -5.38
N GLU A 32 3.82 4.61 -6.66
CA GLU A 32 2.77 4.35 -7.63
C GLU A 32 2.80 2.90 -8.15
N GLU A 33 3.97 2.25 -8.10
CA GLU A 33 4.17 0.89 -8.63
C GLU A 33 4.31 -0.14 -7.51
N ASP A 34 5.02 0.20 -6.44
CA ASP A 34 5.42 -0.74 -5.40
C ASP A 34 4.27 -1.19 -4.49
N PHE A 35 3.15 -0.47 -4.48
CA PHE A 35 1.96 -0.84 -3.71
C PHE A 35 0.87 -1.53 -4.53
N THR A 36 1.05 -1.62 -5.85
CA THR A 36 0.03 -2.10 -6.79
C THR A 36 -0.37 -3.57 -6.52
N ASP A 37 0.58 -4.41 -6.13
CA ASP A 37 0.32 -5.82 -5.79
C ASP A 37 -0.27 -6.06 -4.38
N GLY A 38 -0.38 -5.00 -3.58
CA GLY A 38 -0.90 -5.01 -2.21
C GLY A 38 0.03 -5.61 -1.15
N LEU A 39 1.15 -6.26 -1.51
CA LEU A 39 2.00 -6.97 -0.55
C LEU A 39 2.73 -6.01 0.39
N LYS A 40 3.41 -5.01 -0.19
CA LYS A 40 4.12 -3.99 0.60
C LYS A 40 3.16 -3.08 1.35
N LEU A 41 1.95 -2.90 0.83
CA LEU A 41 0.89 -2.13 1.50
C LEU A 41 0.42 -2.84 2.77
N ILE A 42 0.15 -4.15 2.70
CA ILE A 42 -0.17 -4.98 3.87
C ILE A 42 0.97 -4.91 4.90
N GLN A 43 2.23 -5.11 4.48
CA GLN A 43 3.38 -5.05 5.39
C GLN A 43 3.52 -3.69 6.07
N LEU A 44 3.27 -2.61 5.34
CA LEU A 44 3.28 -1.26 5.89
C LEU A 44 2.22 -1.11 6.98
N LEU A 45 0.98 -1.56 6.72
CA LEU A 45 -0.12 -1.51 7.67
C LEU A 45 0.14 -2.34 8.93
N GLU A 46 0.69 -3.55 8.79
CA GLU A 46 1.12 -4.38 9.94
C GLU A 46 2.17 -3.65 10.79
N THR A 47 3.14 -3.02 10.12
CA THR A 47 4.23 -2.32 10.82
C THR A 47 3.77 -1.02 11.47
N LEU A 48 2.77 -0.34 10.90
CA LEU A 48 2.18 0.88 11.44
C LEU A 48 1.29 0.62 12.66
N SER A 49 0.52 -0.47 12.61
CA SER A 49 -0.47 -0.81 13.62
C SER A 49 0.06 -1.69 14.73
N GLU A 50 1.22 -2.31 14.53
CA GLU A 50 1.83 -3.30 15.44
C GLU A 50 0.94 -4.52 15.69
N GLU A 51 0.04 -4.83 14.74
CA GLU A 51 -0.83 -6.01 14.76
C GLU A 51 -0.79 -6.75 13.41
N PRO A 52 -1.05 -8.07 13.40
CA PRO A 52 -1.02 -8.86 12.18
C PRO A 52 -2.24 -8.58 11.29
N LEU A 53 -2.03 -8.54 9.98
CA LEU A 53 -3.09 -8.51 8.98
C LEU A 53 -3.36 -9.93 8.44
N PRO A 54 -4.52 -10.16 7.77
CA PRO A 54 -4.76 -11.40 7.06
C PRO A 54 -3.64 -11.72 6.08
N LYS A 55 -3.23 -13.00 6.03
CA LYS A 55 -2.12 -13.42 5.16
C LYS A 55 -2.40 -13.05 3.70
N PRO A 56 -1.43 -12.45 2.99
CA PRO A 56 -1.59 -12.11 1.59
C PRO A 56 -1.68 -13.37 0.72
N ASP A 57 -2.45 -13.26 -0.36
CA ASP A 57 -2.48 -14.25 -1.42
C ASP A 57 -1.15 -14.24 -2.17
N ARG A 58 -0.57 -15.43 -2.33
CA ARG A 58 0.70 -15.62 -3.03
C ARG A 58 0.40 -16.02 -4.47
N GLY A 59 0.59 -15.10 -5.40
CA GLY A 59 0.47 -15.36 -6.82
C GLY A 59 0.67 -14.10 -7.66
N LYS A 60 0.92 -14.28 -8.95
CA LYS A 60 1.22 -13.18 -9.88
C LYS A 60 0.02 -12.73 -10.71
N MET A 61 -1.10 -13.46 -10.63
CA MET A 61 -2.32 -13.12 -11.37
C MET A 61 -2.99 -11.89 -10.76
N ARG A 62 -3.66 -11.10 -11.61
CA ARG A 62 -4.36 -9.87 -11.23
C ARG A 62 -5.32 -10.06 -10.05
N PHE A 63 -6.05 -11.16 -9.99
CA PHE A 63 -6.99 -11.40 -8.90
C PHE A 63 -6.29 -11.54 -7.54
N HIS A 64 -5.06 -12.05 -7.49
CA HIS A 64 -4.28 -12.11 -6.24
C HIS A 64 -3.88 -10.71 -5.76
N LYS A 65 -3.41 -9.88 -6.69
CA LYS A 65 -3.06 -8.49 -6.40
C LYS A 65 -4.27 -7.71 -5.89
N LEU A 66 -5.39 -7.80 -6.60
CA LEU A 66 -6.64 -7.14 -6.22
C LEU A 66 -7.13 -7.62 -4.85
N ALA A 67 -7.05 -8.93 -4.58
CA ALA A 67 -7.41 -9.49 -3.28
C ALA A 67 -6.51 -8.95 -2.15
N ASN A 68 -5.20 -8.79 -2.39
CA ASN A 68 -4.28 -8.21 -1.40
C ASN A 68 -4.57 -6.74 -1.15
N VAL A 69 -4.82 -5.95 -2.20
CA VAL A 69 -5.19 -4.54 -2.05
C VAL A 69 -6.52 -4.42 -1.31
N ASN A 70 -7.54 -5.22 -1.65
CA ASN A 70 -8.81 -5.22 -0.93
C ASN A 70 -8.64 -5.53 0.56
N LYS A 71 -7.84 -6.54 0.93
CA LYS A 71 -7.54 -6.83 2.35
C LYS A 71 -6.92 -5.63 3.07
N ALA A 72 -6.02 -4.90 2.41
CA ALA A 72 -5.44 -3.69 2.98
C ALA A 72 -6.48 -2.56 3.15
N LEU A 73 -7.37 -2.37 2.17
CA LEU A 73 -8.43 -1.37 2.23
C LEU A 73 -9.47 -1.70 3.32
N GLU A 74 -9.94 -2.95 3.37
CA GLU A 74 -10.84 -3.44 4.42
C GLU A 74 -10.24 -3.24 5.83
N TYR A 75 -8.93 -3.49 5.96
CA TYR A 75 -8.22 -3.22 7.20
C TYR A 75 -8.25 -1.74 7.58
N ILE A 76 -7.96 -0.84 6.64
CA ILE A 76 -7.99 0.61 6.86
C ILE A 76 -9.41 1.06 7.30
N GLU A 77 -10.45 0.54 6.65
CA GLU A 77 -11.84 0.83 7.03
C GLU A 77 -12.17 0.32 8.44
N SER A 78 -11.67 -0.86 8.81
CA SER A 78 -11.87 -1.42 10.16
C SER A 78 -11.27 -0.55 11.27
N LYS A 79 -10.30 0.31 10.94
CA LYS A 79 -9.71 1.32 11.85
C LYS A 79 -10.47 2.64 11.87
N GLY A 80 -11.61 2.74 11.20
CA GLY A 80 -12.49 3.91 11.20
C GLY A 80 -12.13 4.97 10.15
N VAL A 81 -11.29 4.64 9.17
CA VAL A 81 -10.97 5.54 8.05
C VAL A 81 -11.99 5.35 6.93
N GLN A 82 -12.63 6.43 6.49
CA GLN A 82 -13.57 6.36 5.37
C GLN A 82 -12.83 6.48 4.03
N LEU A 83 -12.94 5.44 3.19
CA LEU A 83 -12.35 5.39 1.85
C LEU A 83 -13.29 6.00 0.81
N VAL A 84 -13.37 7.32 0.75
CA VAL A 84 -14.18 8.00 -0.28
C VAL A 84 -13.39 8.07 -1.58
N SER A 85 -13.93 7.50 -2.66
CA SER A 85 -13.32 7.47 -4.00
C SER A 85 -11.98 6.70 -4.09
N ILE A 86 -11.72 5.79 -3.15
CA ILE A 86 -10.53 4.92 -3.17
C ILE A 86 -11.03 3.47 -3.31
N GLY A 87 -10.55 2.77 -4.34
CA GLY A 87 -10.86 1.37 -4.57
C GLY A 87 -9.64 0.63 -5.10
N ALA A 88 -9.62 -0.69 -4.95
CA ALA A 88 -8.46 -1.50 -5.33
C ALA A 88 -8.12 -1.42 -6.83
N GLU A 89 -9.13 -1.21 -7.68
CA GLU A 89 -8.92 -0.99 -9.12
C GLU A 89 -8.19 0.32 -9.45
N GLY A 90 -8.24 1.32 -8.55
CA GLY A 90 -7.47 2.55 -8.67
C GLY A 90 -6.00 2.40 -8.24
N ILE A 91 -5.68 1.34 -7.49
CA ILE A 91 -4.34 1.04 -6.97
C ILE A 91 -3.63 -0.01 -7.84
N GLU A 92 -4.33 -1.02 -8.33
CA GLU A 92 -3.85 -1.94 -9.39
C GLU A 92 -4.56 -1.59 -10.72
N PRO A 93 -4.05 -0.58 -11.45
CA PRO A 93 -4.59 -0.21 -12.75
C PRO A 93 -4.30 -1.28 -13.81
N PHE A 94 -5.07 -1.24 -14.90
CA PHE A 94 -5.11 -2.19 -16.02
C PHE A 94 -3.75 -2.67 -16.55
#